data_AF-A0A829D7S6-F1
#
_entry.id   AF-A0A829D7S6-F1
#
_cell.length_a   1.000
_cell.length_b   1.000
_cell.length_c   1.000
_cell.angle_alpha   90.00
_cell.angle_beta   90.00
_cell.angle_gamma   90.00
#
_symmetry.space_group_name_H-M   'P 1'
#
loop_
_entity.id
_entity.type
_entity.pdbx_description
1 polymer ?
#
loop_
_entity_poly.entity_id
_entity_poly.type
_entity_poly.pdbx_seq_one_letter_code
_entity_poly.pdbx_strand_id
1 'polypeptide(L)' 'MSQIQYFPFPEEISKEVLQFFFDSGFRRNGNILYRTSCCGCKDCLSYRIPLDQFVPSRNRKKF' A
#
# COMPACT_ATOMS: atom_id res chain seq x y z
N MET A 1 18.17 -8.48 6.33
CA MET A 1 16.86 -8.95 6.86
C MET A 1 15.81 -7.90 6.54
N SER A 2 14.62 -8.30 6.07
CA SER A 2 13.52 -7.36 5.83
C SER A 2 12.86 -6.98 7.15
N GLN A 3 12.78 -5.68 7.46
CA GLN A 3 12.09 -5.15 8.63
C GLN A 3 10.77 -4.52 8.21
N ILE A 4 9.74 -4.65 9.04
CA ILE A 4 8.45 -3.98 8.80
C ILE A 4 8.49 -2.63 9.51
N GLN A 5 8.27 -1.55 8.77
CA GLN A 5 7.97 -0.24 9.32
C GLN A 5 6.48 -0.19 9.61
N TYR A 6 6.10 0.19 10.83
CA TYR A 6 4.73 0.19 11.33
C TYR A 6 4.40 1.58 11.88
N PHE A 7 3.31 2.17 11.42
CA PHE A 7 2.90 3.51 11.78
C PHE A 7 1.39 3.55 12.08
N PRO A 8 0.99 3.61 13.37
CA PRO A 8 -0.40 3.82 13.75
C PRO A 8 -0.76 5.32 13.63
N PHE A 9 -2.01 5.62 13.29
CA PHE A 9 -2.52 6.99 13.20
C PHE A 9 -3.95 7.09 13.76
N PRO A 10 -4.41 8.28 14.20
CA PRO A 10 -5.80 8.50 14.62
C PRO A 10 -6.78 8.27 13.46
N GLU A 11 -8.07 8.05 13.75
CA GLU A 11 -9.07 7.62 12.75
C GLU A 11 -9.11 8.46 11.47
N GLU A 12 -8.83 9.77 11.57
CA GLU A 12 -8.75 10.66 10.43
C GLU A 12 -7.31 11.03 10.07
N ILE A 13 -6.96 10.77 8.80
CA ILE A 13 -5.73 11.21 8.14
C ILE A 13 -6.15 11.99 6.89
N SER A 14 -5.48 13.10 6.60
CA SER A 14 -5.79 13.87 5.39
C SER A 14 -5.41 13.09 4.13
N LYS A 15 -6.09 13.38 3.01
CA LYS A 15 -5.87 12.66 1.75
C LYS A 15 -4.45 12.87 1.24
N GLU A 16 -3.90 14.05 1.43
CA GLU A 16 -2.57 14.45 0.97
C GLU A 16 -1.48 13.65 1.71
N VAL A 17 -1.64 13.50 3.04
CA VAL A 17 -0.73 12.72 3.88
C VAL A 17 -0.84 11.24 3.53
N LEU A 18 -2.05 10.72 3.34
CA LEU A 18 -2.25 9.33 2.93
C LEU A 18 -1.59 9.04 1.57
N GLN A 19 -1.73 9.97 0.62
CA GLN A 19 -1.13 9.87 -0.70
C GLN A 19 0.40 9.82 -0.61
N PHE A 20 1.02 10.69 0.19
CA PHE A 20 2.46 10.68 0.44
C PHE A 20 2.96 9.32 0.95
N PHE A 21 2.24 8.71 1.90
CA PHE A 21 2.60 7.40 2.44
C PHE A 21 2.50 6.30 1.37
N PHE A 22 1.45 6.30 0.55
CA PHE A 22 1.29 5.33 -0.53
C PHE A 22 2.38 5.44 -1.59
N ASP A 23 2.73 6.66 -1.98
CA ASP A 23 3.81 6.90 -2.96
C ASP A 23 5.18 6.54 -2.38
N SER A 24 5.32 6.58 -1.04
CA SER A 24 6.47 6.08 -0.29
C SER A 24 6.45 4.57 -0.04
N GLY A 25 5.52 3.81 -0.64
CA GLY A 25 5.47 2.35 -0.56
C GLY A 25 4.81 1.78 0.71
N PHE A 26 4.12 2.62 1.50
CA PHE A 26 3.30 2.15 2.61
C PHE A 26 1.96 1.59 2.11
N ARG A 27 1.40 0.66 2.88
CA ARG A 27 0.09 0.04 2.71
C ARG A 27 -0.76 0.33 3.94
N ARG A 28 -2.08 0.39 3.79
CA ARG A 28 -3.02 0.70 4.89
C ARG A 28 -3.83 -0.54 5.29
N ASN A 29 -4.00 -0.75 6.59
CA ASN A 29 -4.96 -1.68 7.18
C ASN A 29 -5.67 -1.00 8.36
N GLY A 30 -6.92 -0.58 8.19
CA GLY A 30 -7.62 0.23 9.19
C GLY A 30 -6.88 1.54 9.49
N ASN A 31 -6.45 1.70 10.74
CA ASN A 31 -5.72 2.87 11.27
C ASN A 31 -4.21 2.63 11.38
N ILE A 32 -3.71 1.71 10.57
CA ILE A 32 -2.30 1.30 10.55
C ILE A 32 -1.76 1.45 9.14
N LEU A 33 -0.59 2.07 9.02
CA LEU A 33 0.24 2.09 7.83
C LEU A 33 1.46 1.19 8.03
N TYR A 34 1.81 0.39 7.03
CA TYR A 34 2.96 -0.50 7.11
C TYR A 34 3.72 -0.59 5.78
N ARG A 35 5.03 -0.82 5.85
CA ARG A 35 5.91 -1.04 4.69
C ARG A 35 6.98 -2.09 5.01
N THR A 36 7.32 -2.93 4.04
CA THR A 36 8.53 -3.75 4.12
C THR A 36 9.75 -2.92 3.71
N SER A 37 10.72 -2.82 4.61
CA SER A 37 12.02 -2.18 4.40
C SER A 37 13.09 -3.26 4.30
N CYS A 38 13.70 -3.39 3.12
CA CYS A 38 14.83 -4.28 2.94
C CYS A 38 16.12 -3.46 3.09
N CYS A 39 17.14 -4.00 3.75
CA CYS A 39 18.42 -3.34 3.99
C CYS A 39 19.17 -2.85 2.71
N GLY A 40 18.76 -3.29 1.52
CA GLY A 40 19.31 -2.81 0.24
C GLY A 40 18.26 -2.49 -0.84
N CYS A 41 16.96 -2.47 -0.51
CA CYS A 41 15.91 -2.19 -1.50
C CYS A 41 15.10 -0.97 -1.10
N LYS A 42 15.08 0.04 -1.97
CA LYS A 42 14.22 1.22 -1.85
C LYS A 42 13.05 1.20 -2.84
N ASP A 43 13.03 0.24 -3.76
CA ASP A 43 12.10 0.16 -4.90
C ASP A 43 10.75 -0.48 -4.56
N CYS A 44 10.47 -0.76 -3.28
CA CYS A 44 9.13 -1.18 -2.86
C CYS A 44 8.14 -0.03 -3.05
N LEU A 45 7.41 -0.07 -4.17
CA LEU A 45 6.36 0.87 -4.52
C LEU A 45 4.97 0.22 -4.40
N SER A 46 3.97 1.03 -4.07
CA SER A 46 2.57 0.59 -4.09
C SER A 46 2.08 0.55 -5.53
N TYR A 47 1.85 -0.65 -6.08
CA TYR A 47 1.27 -0.81 -7.41
C TYR A 47 -0.24 -0.63 -7.37
N ARG A 48 -0.75 0.29 -8.20
CA ARG A 48 -2.17 0.55 -8.39
C ARG A 48 -2.62 -0.10 -9.70
N ILE A 49 -3.78 -0.75 -9.69
CA ILE A 49 -4.39 -1.30 -10.90
C ILE A 49 -5.31 -0.23 -11.48
N PRO A 50 -5.11 0.20 -12.74
CA PRO A 50 -6.06 1.10 -13.40
C PRO A 50 -7.42 0.41 -13.51
N LEU A 51 -8.44 0.96 -12.85
CA LEU A 51 -9.76 0.33 -12.78
C LEU A 51 -10.48 0.33 -14.13
N ASP A 52 -10.24 1.35 -14.94
CA ASP A 52 -10.76 1.51 -16.31
C ASP A 52 -10.24 0.42 -17.26
N GLN A 53 -9.04 -0.09 -17.01
CA GLN A 53 -8.41 -1.15 -17.81
C GLN A 53 -8.54 -2.54 -17.18
N PHE A 54 -9.11 -2.63 -15.97
CA PHE A 54 -9.24 -3.88 -15.26
C PHE A 54 -10.44 -4.69 -15.76
N VAL A 55 -10.18 -5.75 -16.52
CA VAL A 55 -11.20 -6.71 -16.96
C VAL A 55 -11.07 -8.02 -16.15
N PRO A 56 -12.04 -8.36 -15.29
CA PRO A 56 -11.96 -9.57 -14.49
C PRO A 56 -12.08 -10.83 -15.36
N SER A 57 -11.04 -11.67 -15.35
CA SER A 57 -11.08 -12.98 -16.03
C SER A 57 -12.02 -13.98 -15.33
N ARG A 58 -12.58 -14.94 -16.09
CA ARG A 58 -13.50 -15.98 -15.59
C ARG A 58 -12.95 -16.78 -14.40
N ASN A 59 -11.63 -16.95 -14.31
CA ASN A 59 -10.96 -17.65 -13.20
C ASN A 59 -10.79 -16.80 -11.93
N ARG A 60 -10.87 -15.46 -12.03
CA ARG A 60 -10.74 -14.54 -10.88
C ARG A 60 -12.08 -14.13 -10.26
N LYS A 61 -13.22 -14.53 -10.84
CA LYS A 61 -14.58 -14.28 -10.29
C LYS A 61 -14.94 -15.13 -9.06
N LYS A 62 -14.10 -16.11 -8.68
CA LYS A 62 -14.39 -17.09 -7.61
C LYS A 62 -13.70 -16.80 -6.27
N PHE A 63 -12.96 -15.70 -6.15
CA PHE A 63 -12.35 -15.26 -4.88
C PHE A 63 -12.99 -13.96 -4.42
#